data_AF-A0A3N4YJD6-F1
#
_entry.id   AF-A0A3N4YJD6-F1
#
_cell.length_a   1.000
_cell.length_b   1.000
_cell.length_c   1.000
_cell.angle_alpha   90.00
_cell.angle_beta   90.00
_cell.angle_gamma   90.00
#
_symmetry.space_group_name_H-M   'P 1'
#
loop_
_entity.id
_entity.type
_entity.pdbx_description
1 polymer ?
#
loop_
_entity_poly.entity_id
_entity_poly.type
_entity_poly.pdbx_seq_one_letter_code
_entity_poly.pdbx_strand_id
1 'polypeptide(L)'
;MNSDTSRSVPPPGPSWLRLVPGTRVVVRRRLTAAEAVAARSDRRGAVWTDVIGFVLTVSDDGVGVRTDPRPGYGAPEELWVAADLIASAKPIPPRRIRNP
;
A
#
# COMPACT_ATOMS: atom_id res chain seq x y z
N MET A 1 9.18 6.65 48.27
CA MET A 1 8.26 6.05 47.29
C MET A 1 8.47 6.78 45.99
N ASN A 2 9.23 6.18 45.07
CA ASN A 2 9.58 6.83 43.81
C ASN A 2 8.60 6.30 42.75
N SER A 3 7.62 7.13 42.38
CA SER A 3 6.70 6.84 41.30
C SER A 3 7.43 7.01 39.97
N ASP A 4 7.93 5.90 39.43
CA ASP A 4 8.44 5.79 38.07
C ASP A 4 7.29 6.07 37.10
N THR A 5 7.25 7.31 36.59
CA THR A 5 6.35 7.70 35.49
C THR A 5 6.98 7.20 34.21
N SER A 6 6.89 5.89 33.98
CA SER A 6 7.22 5.28 32.69
C SER A 6 6.24 5.81 31.65
N ARG A 7 6.63 6.88 30.94
CA ARG A 7 5.95 7.31 29.72
C ARG A 7 6.16 6.23 28.67
N SER A 8 5.22 5.30 28.59
CA SER A 8 5.13 4.39 27.45
C SER A 8 4.83 5.25 26.22
N VAL A 9 5.82 5.40 25.32
CA VAL A 9 5.58 5.97 23.99
C VAL A 9 4.75 4.92 23.24
N PRO A 10 3.52 5.25 22.79
CA PRO A 10 2.75 4.29 22.01
C PRO A 10 3.59 3.87 20.79
N PRO A 11 3.57 2.59 20.42
CA PRO A 11 4.31 2.14 19.24
C PRO A 11 3.89 3.02 18.05
N PRO A 12 4.84 3.38 17.18
CA PRO A 12 4.50 4.17 16.00
C PRO A 12 3.36 3.48 15.26
N GLY A 13 2.30 4.23 14.98
CA GLY A 13 1.16 3.72 14.21
C GLY A 13 1.58 3.16 12.84
N PRO A 14 0.67 2.46 12.15
CA PRO A 14 0.97 1.78 10.89
C PRO A 14 1.77 2.65 9.92
N SER A 15 2.81 2.09 9.30
CA SER A 15 3.73 2.86 8.44
C SER A 15 3.01 3.52 7.26
N TRP A 16 1.90 2.94 6.83
CA TRP A 16 1.10 3.43 5.72
C TRP A 16 0.33 4.72 6.04
N LEU A 17 0.10 5.05 7.31
CA LEU A 17 -0.47 6.34 7.73
C LEU A 17 0.47 7.52 7.50
N ARG A 18 1.77 7.25 7.31
CA ARG A 18 2.80 8.27 7.06
C ARG A 18 3.00 8.57 5.58
N LEU A 19 2.22 7.93 4.71
CA LEU A 19 2.29 8.18 3.27
C LEU A 19 1.74 9.56 2.95
N VAL A 20 2.34 10.21 1.95
CA VAL A 20 1.94 11.55 1.52
C VAL A 20 1.24 11.45 0.15
N PRO A 21 0.07 12.09 -0.04
CA PRO A 21 -0.56 12.19 -1.35
C PRO A 21 0.42 12.66 -2.44
N GLY A 22 0.31 12.11 -3.64
CA GLY A 22 1.24 12.32 -4.75
C GLY A 22 2.54 11.52 -4.65
N THR A 23 2.81 10.81 -3.55
CA THR A 23 3.96 9.90 -3.46
C THR A 23 3.68 8.62 -4.22
N ARG A 24 4.64 8.19 -5.05
CA ARG A 24 4.58 6.86 -5.67
C ARG A 24 4.90 5.79 -4.63
N VAL A 25 4.05 4.79 -4.51
CA VAL A 25 4.10 3.77 -3.47
C VAL A 25 3.88 2.38 -4.05
N VAL A 26 4.32 1.38 -3.29
CA VAL A 26 3.81 0.01 -3.39
C VAL A 26 3.02 -0.28 -2.12
N VAL A 27 1.79 -0.75 -2.29
CA VAL A 27 0.92 -1.22 -1.21
C VAL A 27 0.72 -2.72 -1.40
N ARG A 28 1.30 -3.51 -0.51
CA ARG A 28 1.06 -4.95 -0.46
C ARG A 28 -0.22 -5.21 0.32
N ARG A 29 -1.22 -5.75 -0.34
CA ARG A 29 -2.53 -6.05 0.25
C ARG A 29 -2.94 -7.49 0.10
N ARG A 30 -3.80 -7.95 0.99
CA ARG A 30 -4.44 -9.27 0.87
C ARG A 30 -5.43 -9.22 -0.29
N LEU A 31 -5.54 -10.33 -1.01
CA LEU A 31 -6.65 -10.53 -1.92
C LEU A 31 -7.94 -10.74 -1.11
N THR A 32 -9.03 -10.16 -1.61
CA THR A 32 -10.37 -10.54 -1.16
C THR A 32 -10.63 -12.01 -1.50
N ALA A 33 -11.62 -12.63 -0.86
CA ALA A 33 -11.99 -14.01 -1.17
C ALA A 33 -12.32 -14.21 -2.66
N ALA A 34 -13.02 -13.27 -3.29
CA ALA A 34 -13.34 -13.32 -4.71
C ALA A 34 -12.08 -13.25 -5.59
N GLU A 35 -11.17 -12.32 -5.29
CA GLU A 35 -9.90 -12.19 -6.02
C GLU A 35 -8.99 -13.41 -5.83
N ALA A 36 -8.98 -14.01 -4.63
CA ALA A 36 -8.21 -15.21 -4.36
C ALA A 36 -8.75 -16.43 -5.13
N VAL A 37 -10.07 -16.55 -5.27
CA VAL A 37 -10.71 -17.56 -6.12
C VAL A 37 -10.33 -17.34 -7.59
N ALA A 38 -10.42 -16.11 -8.09
CA ALA A 38 -10.03 -15.78 -9.46
C ALA A 38 -8.56 -16.08 -9.73
N ALA A 39 -7.66 -15.65 -8.83
CA ALA A 39 -6.23 -15.94 -8.93
C ALA A 39 -5.97 -17.46 -8.96
N ARG A 40 -6.65 -18.24 -8.11
CA ARG A 40 -6.53 -19.71 -8.12
C ARG A 40 -7.00 -20.33 -9.43
N SER A 41 -8.09 -19.84 -10.02
CA SER A 41 -8.57 -20.26 -11.33
C SER A 41 -7.54 -19.99 -12.43
N ASP A 42 -6.83 -18.86 -12.34
CA ASP A 42 -5.69 -18.52 -13.21
C ASP A 42 -4.40 -19.29 -12.86
N ARG A 43 -4.46 -20.27 -11.95
CA ARG A 43 -3.32 -21.02 -11.40
C ARG A 43 -2.27 -20.15 -10.70
N ARG A 44 -2.64 -18.93 -10.29
CA ARG A 44 -1.85 -18.05 -9.45
C ARG A 44 -2.28 -18.28 -7.99
N GLY A 45 -1.54 -19.11 -7.24
CA GLY A 45 -1.78 -19.38 -5.81
C GLY A 45 -1.51 -18.19 -4.88
N ALA A 46 -1.75 -16.96 -5.34
CA ALA A 46 -1.43 -15.73 -4.64
C ALA A 46 -2.49 -15.43 -3.58
N VAL A 47 -2.05 -15.16 -2.35
CA VAL A 47 -2.89 -14.64 -1.25
C VAL A 47 -2.76 -13.11 -1.13
N TRP A 48 -1.69 -12.58 -1.73
CA TRP A 48 -1.30 -11.18 -1.65
C TRP A 48 -1.12 -10.63 -3.05
N THR A 49 -1.35 -9.33 -3.21
CA THR A 49 -1.02 -8.60 -4.42
C THR A 49 -0.39 -7.26 -4.06
N ASP A 50 0.41 -6.74 -4.99
CA ASP A 50 1.05 -5.44 -4.87
C ASP A 50 0.33 -4.44 -5.78
N VAL A 51 -0.20 -3.38 -5.17
CA VAL A 51 -0.75 -2.22 -5.89
C VAL A 51 0.36 -1.18 -5.98
N ILE A 52 0.73 -0.81 -7.21
CA ILE A 52 1.76 0.21 -7.46
C ILE A 52 1.11 1.41 -8.12
N GLY A 53 1.31 2.58 -7.54
CA GLY A 53 0.73 3.82 -8.04
C GLY A 53 1.02 5.02 -7.15
N PHE A 54 0.26 6.08 -7.35
CA PHE A 54 0.36 7.32 -6.60
C PHE A 54 -0.72 7.38 -5.53
N VAL A 55 -0.32 7.76 -4.30
CA VAL A 55 -1.26 7.97 -3.21
C VAL A 55 -2.18 9.14 -3.55
N LEU A 56 -3.48 8.95 -3.42
CA LEU A 56 -4.49 10.01 -3.54
C LEU A 56 -4.89 10.53 -2.17
N THR A 57 -5.15 9.63 -1.23
CA THR A 57 -5.54 9.96 0.14
C THR A 57 -5.13 8.87 1.11
N VAL A 58 -5.01 9.23 2.38
CA VAL A 58 -4.65 8.35 3.50
C VAL A 58 -5.56 8.70 4.68
N SER A 59 -6.13 7.67 5.30
CA SER A 59 -7.02 7.79 6.47
C SER A 59 -6.90 6.55 7.34
N ASP A 60 -7.40 6.57 8.57
CA ASP A 60 -7.39 5.38 9.43
C ASP A 60 -8.13 4.16 8.82
N ASP A 61 -9.03 4.39 7.86
CA ASP A 61 -9.76 3.33 7.14
C ASP A 61 -8.97 2.71 5.98
N GLY A 62 -7.86 3.32 5.56
CA GLY A 62 -7.04 2.81 4.45
C GLY A 62 -6.38 3.87 3.57
N VAL A 63 -6.01 3.44 2.37
CA VAL A 63 -5.22 4.23 1.40
C VAL A 63 -5.88 4.21 0.03
N GLY A 64 -6.10 5.39 -0.54
CA GLY A 64 -6.51 5.57 -1.93
C GLY A 64 -5.29 5.67 -2.83
N VAL A 65 -5.26 4.89 -3.91
CA VAL A 65 -4.13 4.84 -4.86
C VAL A 65 -4.65 4.92 -6.29
N ARG A 66 -4.02 5.76 -7.11
CA ARG A 66 -4.18 5.72 -8.57
C ARG A 66 -3.04 4.94 -9.19
N THR A 67 -3.32 3.86 -9.91
CA THR A 67 -2.29 3.00 -10.50
C THR A 67 -1.39 3.75 -11.48
N ASP A 68 -0.18 3.25 -11.68
CA ASP A 68 0.74 3.86 -12.64
C ASP A 68 0.15 3.84 -14.06
N PRO A 69 0.32 4.92 -14.85
CA PRO A 69 0.09 4.87 -16.27
C PRO A 69 1.09 3.90 -16.91
N ARG A 70 0.59 2.83 -17.51
CA ARG A 70 1.42 1.82 -18.17
C ARG A 70 1.09 1.81 -19.67
N PRO A 71 2.04 2.18 -20.55
CA PRO A 71 1.83 2.13 -21.99
C PRO A 71 1.33 0.75 -22.44
N GLY A 72 0.23 0.71 -23.18
CA GLY A 72 -0.40 -0.53 -23.66
C GLY A 72 -1.24 -1.29 -22.64
N TYR A 73 -1.41 -0.77 -21.41
CA TYR A 73 -2.19 -1.39 -20.34
C TYR A 73 -3.17 -0.38 -19.73
N GLY A 74 -4.27 -0.11 -20.44
CA GLY A 74 -5.41 0.66 -19.94
C GLY A 74 -5.13 2.10 -19.51
N ALA A 75 -6.18 2.77 -19.04
CA ALA A 75 -6.03 4.02 -18.29
C ALA A 75 -5.66 3.70 -16.83
N PRO A 76 -4.96 4.61 -16.13
CA PRO A 76 -4.81 4.53 -14.68
C PRO A 76 -6.16 4.31 -13.98
N GLU A 77 -6.18 3.39 -13.02
CA GLU A 77 -7.37 3.07 -12.23
C GLU A 77 -7.20 3.61 -10.82
N GLU A 78 -8.28 4.12 -10.24
CA GLU A 78 -8.31 4.54 -8.83
C GLU A 78 -8.85 3.38 -7.98
N LEU A 79 -8.10 3.06 -6.93
CA LEU A 79 -8.35 1.91 -6.06
C LEU A 79 -8.32 2.36 -4.60
N TRP A 80 -9.28 1.87 -3.82
CA TRP A 80 -9.25 1.96 -2.37
C TRP A 80 -8.69 0.66 -1.77
N VAL A 81 -7.71 0.77 -0.88
CA VAL A 81 -7.18 -0.37 -0.12
C VAL A 81 -7.53 -0.18 1.35
N ALA A 82 -8.45 -1.00 1.84
CA ALA A 82 -8.89 -0.98 3.24
C ALA A 82 -7.76 -1.36 4.20
N ALA A 83 -7.71 -0.70 5.36
CA ALA A 83 -6.65 -0.83 6.36
C ALA A 83 -6.41 -2.29 6.81
N ASP A 84 -7.47 -3.08 6.95
CA ASP A 84 -7.43 -4.49 7.35
C ASP A 84 -6.82 -5.41 6.29
N LEU A 85 -6.80 -4.97 5.03
CA LEU A 85 -6.18 -5.68 3.92
C LEU A 85 -4.71 -5.29 3.73
N ILE A 86 -4.24 -4.17 4.29
CA ILE A 86 -2.85 -3.69 4.10
C ILE A 86 -1.89 -4.51 4.97
N ALA A 87 -1.02 -5.29 4.32
CA ALA A 87 0.08 -5.94 5.02
C ALA A 87 1.28 -5.00 5.19
N SER A 88 1.60 -4.22 4.16
CA SER A 88 2.64 -3.19 4.24
C SER A 88 2.49 -2.18 3.10
N ALA A 89 3.00 -0.98 3.33
CA ALA A 89 3.16 0.01 2.27
C ALA A 89 4.48 0.77 2.44
N LYS A 90 5.10 1.12 1.31
CA LYS A 90 6.32 1.93 1.30
C LYS A 90 6.40 2.83 0.06
N PRO A 91 7.01 4.02 0.18
CA PRO A 91 7.38 4.83 -0.98
C PRO A 91 8.32 4.09 -1.92
N ILE A 92 8.12 4.28 -3.22
CA ILE A 92 9.05 3.83 -4.25
C ILE A 92 9.87 5.05 -4.68
N PRO A 93 11.20 5.06 -4.47
CA PRO A 93 12.03 6.17 -4.91
C PRO A 93 11.99 6.30 -6.44
N PRO A 94 12.18 7.52 -6.99
CA PRO A 94 12.35 7.71 -8.42
C PRO A 94 13.44 6.80 -8.97
N ARG A 95 13.22 6.27 -10.18
CA ARG A 95 14.25 5.48 -10.86
C ARG A 95 15.46 6.38 -11.10
N ARG A 96 16.63 5.98 -10.60
CA ARG A 96 17.88 6.68 -10.93
C ARG A 96 18.08 6.64 -12.44
N ILE A 97 18.23 7.81 -13.05
CA ILE A 97 18.61 7.91 -14.46
C ILE A 97 20.04 7.36 -14.56
N ARG A 98 20.27 6.42 -15.46
CA ARG A 98 21.63 5.93 -15.73
C ARG A 98 22.33 7.06 -16.49
N ASN A 99 23.38 7.63 -15.90
CA ASN A 99 24.21 8.59 -16.63
C ASN A 99 24.84 7.83 -17.83
N PRO A 100 24.81 8.40 -19.05
CA PRO A 100 25.37 7.76 -20.24
C PRO A 100 26.87 7.51 -20.11
#